data_AF-A0A6J8BYN6-F1
#
_entry.id   AF-A0A6J8BYN6-F1
#
_cell.length_a   1.000
_cell.length_b   1.000
_cell.length_c   1.000
_cell.angle_alpha   90.00
_cell.angle_beta   90.00
_cell.angle_gamma   90.00
#
_symmetry.space_group_name_H-M   'P 1'
#
loop_
_entity.id
_entity.type
_entity.pdbx_description
1 polymer ?
#
loop_
_entity_poly.entity_id
_entity_poly.type
_entity_poly.pdbx_seq_one_letter_code
_entity_poly.pdbx_strand_id
1 'polypeptide(L)'
;MNRIQRGIILSCLYGIFVLCMFLNLNVDFLNNDIHTNGAFKRTQLLQSAKSTNISITTNRMYNHNSLFSKQICPGIGLGPAGQTKVNKLLDFRKTGPFRFFKNYKNPCFYRNVTYLGGKELKTPTLTIRCLPYFFIVGMPKSGTTDVWHGLEQHPGVVIRHGKEPMYFTRRRYPRANWSLDQYLDHFDVATDIIKSTPSPDKWTDDDLYYFLVTGEGTVDVSHDNNRWQEIPGNKDCNEPRILNTHYLYHLNPDMRLIFMMRDPVDRVYSDYLYESQFFGYNKTVEDFHLAVLESMTKHMLCRKHYTERSCAYNSSLESFKVQNCN
;
A
#
# COMPACT_ATOMS: atom_id res chain seq x y z
N MET A 1 5.37 -9.24 11.01
CA MET A 1 6.47 -8.41 10.45
C MET A 1 7.04 -7.63 11.61
N ASN A 2 8.34 -7.33 11.66
CA ASN A 2 8.79 -6.31 12.62
C ASN A 2 8.38 -4.91 12.12
N ARG A 3 7.24 -4.42 12.61
CA ARG A 3 6.65 -3.11 12.32
C ARG A 3 7.20 -1.99 13.24
N ILE A 4 8.04 -2.34 14.24
CA ILE A 4 8.72 -1.42 15.16
C ILE A 4 9.90 -0.75 14.46
N GLN A 5 10.83 -1.49 13.83
CA GLN A 5 11.92 -0.88 13.05
C GLN A 5 11.40 0.08 11.98
N ARG A 6 10.44 -0.39 11.18
CA ARG A 6 9.92 0.39 10.07
C ARG A 6 9.16 1.61 10.49
N GLY A 7 8.40 1.56 11.56
CA GLY A 7 7.73 2.75 12.02
C GLY A 7 8.36 3.39 13.23
N ILE A 8 9.62 3.12 13.56
CA ILE A 8 10.59 4.08 14.17
C ILE A 8 11.23 4.86 13.03
N ILE A 9 11.65 4.18 11.95
CA ILE A 9 12.28 4.82 10.79
C ILE A 9 11.26 5.74 10.08
N LEU A 10 10.12 5.22 9.60
CA LEU A 10 9.07 5.97 8.89
C LEU A 10 8.38 7.05 9.72
N SER A 11 8.61 7.08 11.03
CA SER A 11 7.88 7.96 11.94
C SER A 11 8.81 8.98 12.62
N CYS A 12 10.06 8.62 12.95
CA CYS A 12 11.06 9.54 13.52
C CYS A 12 11.89 10.27 12.44
N LEU A 13 12.08 9.71 11.24
CA LEU A 13 12.90 10.34 10.18
C LEU A 13 12.10 10.86 8.98
N TYR A 14 10.81 10.55 8.93
CA TYR A 14 10.03 10.57 7.68
C TYR A 14 8.73 11.38 7.76
N GLY A 15 8.52 12.16 8.83
CA GLY A 15 7.43 13.14 8.92
C GLY A 15 7.49 14.23 7.83
N ILE A 16 8.62 14.39 7.13
CA ILE A 16 8.81 15.39 6.06
C ILE A 16 9.23 14.75 4.72
N PHE A 17 10.03 13.67 4.73
CA PHE A 17 10.56 13.07 3.48
C PHE A 17 9.59 12.13 2.73
N VAL A 18 8.63 11.49 3.42
CA VAL A 18 7.56 10.70 2.75
C VAL A 18 6.65 11.63 1.96
N LEU A 19 6.39 12.85 2.44
CA LEU A 19 5.65 13.84 1.66
C LEU A 19 6.29 13.98 0.27
N CYS A 20 7.60 14.25 0.20
CA CYS A 20 8.29 14.50 -1.08
C CYS A 20 8.43 13.29 -2.02
N MET A 21 8.50 12.04 -1.53
CA MET A 21 8.48 10.87 -2.42
C MET A 21 7.05 10.46 -2.85
N PHE A 22 6.02 10.88 -2.11
CA PHE A 22 4.60 10.65 -2.43
C PHE A 22 3.94 11.81 -3.22
N LEU A 23 4.63 12.93 -3.43
CA LEU A 23 4.10 14.18 -4.02
C LEU A 23 3.65 14.10 -5.50
N ASN A 24 3.60 12.92 -6.13
CA ASN A 24 2.99 12.75 -7.46
C ASN A 24 1.69 11.94 -7.42
N LEU A 25 1.13 11.67 -6.24
CA LEU A 25 -0.20 11.08 -6.08
C LEU A 25 -1.09 12.08 -5.35
N ASN A 26 -2.32 12.27 -5.83
CA ASN A 26 -3.33 13.08 -5.15
C ASN A 26 -3.68 12.40 -3.80
N VAL A 27 -3.10 12.89 -2.71
CA VAL A 27 -3.41 12.45 -1.35
C VAL A 27 -4.31 13.49 -0.71
N ASP A 28 -5.57 13.13 -0.47
CA ASP A 28 -6.51 13.94 0.31
C ASP A 28 -6.24 13.73 1.81
N PHE A 29 -5.79 14.77 2.51
CA PHE A 29 -5.62 14.73 3.96
C PHE A 29 -6.96 14.93 4.67
N LEU A 30 -7.43 13.92 5.39
CA LEU A 30 -8.53 14.05 6.34
C LEU A 30 -7.95 14.38 7.72
N ASN A 31 -7.93 15.66 8.07
CA ASN A 31 -7.75 16.08 9.46
C ASN A 31 -9.07 15.86 10.20
N ASN A 32 -9.12 14.87 11.08
CA ASN A 32 -10.24 14.74 12.02
C ASN A 32 -10.05 15.76 13.14
N ASP A 33 -10.73 16.90 13.03
CA ASP A 33 -11.01 17.78 14.18
C ASP A 33 -11.99 17.06 15.12
N ILE A 34 -11.47 16.28 16.06
CA ILE A 34 -12.24 15.87 17.23
C ILE A 34 -12.19 17.06 18.19
N HIS A 35 -13.32 17.79 18.27
CA HIS A 35 -13.56 18.82 19.27
C HIS A 35 -13.25 18.29 20.68
N THR A 36 -12.10 18.68 21.22
CA THR A 36 -11.86 18.72 22.66
C THR A 36 -11.41 20.12 23.01
N ASN A 37 -12.12 20.73 23.96
CA ASN A 37 -11.89 22.09 24.43
C ASN A 37 -10.46 22.25 24.97
N GLY A 38 -9.65 23.03 24.25
CA GLY A 38 -8.29 23.37 24.67
C GLY A 38 -7.58 24.20 23.61
N ALA A 39 -7.56 25.52 23.79
CA ALA A 39 -6.88 26.43 22.89
C ALA A 39 -5.35 26.19 22.92
N PHE A 40 -4.82 25.42 21.96
CA PHE A 40 -3.39 25.34 21.70
C PHE A 40 -3.07 25.97 20.33
N LYS A 41 -2.34 27.09 20.38
CA LYS A 41 -2.16 28.03 19.27
C LYS A 41 -1.36 27.43 18.11
N ARG A 42 -1.90 27.68 16.91
CA ARG A 42 -1.44 27.44 15.53
C ARG A 42 0.00 27.89 15.16
N THR A 43 0.84 28.30 16.12
CA THR A 43 2.04 29.11 15.85
C THR A 43 3.38 28.38 16.03
N GLN A 44 3.43 27.17 16.61
CA GLN A 44 4.71 26.46 16.85
C GLN A 44 5.18 25.54 15.71
N LEU A 45 4.27 25.00 14.88
CA LEU A 45 4.65 24.10 13.77
C LEU A 45 5.36 24.80 12.60
N LEU A 46 5.12 26.10 12.40
CA LEU A 46 5.75 26.88 11.32
C LEU A 46 7.17 27.38 11.67
N GLN A 47 7.57 27.40 12.94
CA GLN A 47 8.90 27.85 13.36
C GLN A 47 9.96 26.75 13.26
N SER A 48 9.58 25.47 13.42
CA SER A 48 10.53 24.34 13.30
C SER A 48 10.96 24.04 11.85
N ALA A 49 10.24 24.56 10.85
CA ALA A 49 10.54 24.31 9.43
C ALA A 49 11.50 25.35 8.80
N LYS A 50 11.82 26.44 9.51
CA LYS A 50 12.72 27.50 9.01
C LYS A 50 14.19 27.31 9.41
N SER A 51 14.52 26.35 10.28
CA SER A 51 15.89 26.15 10.77
C SER A 51 16.73 25.15 9.96
N THR A 52 16.15 24.53 8.92
CA THR A 52 16.87 23.61 8.05
C THR A 52 16.88 24.16 6.63
N ASN A 53 18.04 24.68 6.20
CA ASN A 53 18.33 25.00 4.80
C ASN A 53 18.30 23.71 3.96
N ILE A 54 17.11 23.19 3.68
CA ILE A 54 16.88 22.07 2.76
C ILE A 54 16.52 22.67 1.42
N SER A 55 17.49 22.73 0.51
CA SER A 55 17.25 23.01 -0.90
C SER A 55 16.46 21.83 -1.49
N ILE A 56 15.20 22.05 -1.83
CA ILE A 56 14.35 21.07 -2.51
C ILE A 56 14.74 21.06 -3.99
N THR A 57 15.63 20.14 -4.38
CA THR A 57 15.85 19.80 -5.79
C THR A 57 14.68 18.94 -6.27
N THR A 58 13.84 19.50 -7.13
CA THR A 58 12.82 18.75 -7.87
C THR A 58 13.51 17.81 -8.85
N ASN A 59 13.77 16.57 -8.44
CA ASN A 59 14.34 15.57 -9.34
C ASN A 59 13.34 15.22 -10.45
N ARG A 60 13.85 15.18 -11.69
CA ARG A 60 13.15 14.86 -12.95
C ARG A 60 12.11 13.74 -12.81
N MET A 61 10.96 13.95 -13.44
CA MET A 61 9.94 12.93 -13.75
C MET A 61 10.59 11.62 -14.21
N TYR A 62 10.41 10.54 -13.44
CA TYR A 62 10.79 9.20 -13.88
C TYR A 62 9.84 8.76 -14.99
N ASN A 63 10.37 8.54 -16.20
CA ASN A 63 9.59 8.04 -17.33
C ASN A 63 9.05 6.63 -17.02
N HIS A 64 7.75 6.50 -16.77
CA HIS A 64 7.09 5.27 -16.31
C HIS A 64 7.25 4.08 -17.27
N ASN A 65 7.25 4.32 -18.58
CA ASN A 65 7.50 3.26 -19.56
C ASN A 65 8.90 2.65 -19.39
N SER A 66 9.87 3.38 -18.83
CA SER A 66 11.24 2.90 -18.58
C SER A 66 11.40 2.10 -17.27
N LEU A 67 10.50 2.28 -16.30
CA LEU A 67 10.53 1.59 -15.00
C LEU A 67 10.16 0.11 -15.15
N PHE A 68 9.25 -0.19 -16.06
CA PHE A 68 8.75 -1.54 -16.31
C PHE A 68 9.31 -2.20 -17.57
N SER A 69 9.96 -1.44 -18.48
CA SER A 69 10.57 -1.99 -19.72
C SER A 69 12.05 -2.34 -19.60
N LYS A 70 12.80 -1.78 -18.63
CA LYS A 70 14.23 -2.10 -18.42
C LYS A 70 14.37 -3.12 -17.30
N GLN A 71 14.49 -4.38 -17.69
CA GLN A 71 14.60 -5.55 -16.81
C GLN A 71 15.95 -5.69 -16.07
N ILE A 72 16.71 -4.61 -15.89
CA ILE A 72 18.08 -4.69 -15.37
C ILE A 72 18.35 -3.51 -14.45
N CYS A 73 18.69 -3.82 -13.20
CA CYS A 73 19.26 -2.89 -12.23
C CYS A 73 20.61 -2.40 -12.80
N PRO A 74 20.88 -1.09 -12.87
CA PRO A 74 22.15 -0.61 -13.43
C PRO A 74 23.31 -1.09 -12.53
N GLY A 75 24.10 -2.05 -13.00
CA GLY A 75 25.24 -2.59 -12.24
C GLY A 75 25.81 -3.93 -12.69
N ILE A 76 25.12 -4.72 -13.51
CA ILE A 76 25.70 -5.95 -14.08
C ILE A 76 25.49 -5.92 -15.59
N GLY A 77 26.57 -5.66 -16.32
CA GLY A 77 26.61 -5.88 -17.76
C GLY A 77 26.44 -7.37 -18.03
N LEU A 78 25.25 -7.78 -18.43
CA LEU A 78 25.05 -9.09 -19.05
C LEU A 78 25.11 -8.90 -20.56
N GLY A 79 26.11 -9.53 -21.17
CA GLY A 79 26.23 -9.68 -22.61
C GLY A 79 25.03 -10.43 -23.21
N PRO A 80 24.93 -10.47 -24.55
CA PRO A 80 23.75 -10.98 -25.24
C PRO A 80 23.74 -12.51 -25.21
N ALA A 81 23.24 -13.11 -24.13
CA ALA A 81 22.93 -14.54 -24.09
C ALA A 81 21.90 -14.86 -23.01
N GLY A 82 20.79 -15.46 -23.41
CA GLY A 82 19.91 -16.20 -22.51
C GLY A 82 18.60 -15.49 -22.16
N GLN A 83 17.68 -15.40 -23.12
CA GLN A 83 16.25 -15.38 -22.80
C GLN A 83 15.88 -16.71 -22.14
N THR A 84 16.17 -16.84 -20.84
CA THR A 84 15.60 -17.90 -20.02
C THR A 84 14.14 -17.56 -19.82
N LYS A 85 13.26 -18.52 -20.17
CA LYS A 85 11.81 -18.48 -19.96
C LYS A 85 11.49 -17.79 -18.64
N VAL A 86 10.97 -16.56 -18.72
CA VAL A 86 10.41 -15.86 -17.56
C VAL A 86 9.27 -16.75 -17.08
N ASN A 87 9.49 -17.44 -15.97
CA ASN A 87 8.47 -18.25 -15.31
C ASN A 87 7.19 -17.43 -15.19
N LYS A 88 6.03 -18.11 -15.27
CA LYS A 88 4.64 -17.60 -15.17
C LYS A 88 4.32 -16.65 -13.99
N LEU A 89 5.31 -16.24 -13.20
CA LEU A 89 5.20 -15.38 -12.03
C LEU A 89 5.09 -13.90 -12.45
N LEU A 90 3.90 -13.35 -12.14
CA LEU A 90 3.62 -11.92 -12.01
C LEU A 90 3.85 -11.08 -13.29
N ASP A 91 3.05 -11.34 -14.33
CA ASP A 91 3.01 -10.45 -15.49
C ASP A 91 2.25 -9.16 -15.14
N PHE A 92 2.99 -8.04 -14.95
CA PHE A 92 2.40 -6.71 -14.77
C PHE A 92 1.38 -6.36 -15.85
N ARG A 93 1.55 -6.87 -17.07
CA ARG A 93 0.62 -6.64 -18.19
C ARG A 93 -0.75 -7.29 -17.95
N LYS A 94 -0.85 -8.26 -17.04
CA LYS A 94 -2.12 -8.88 -16.64
C LYS A 94 -2.85 -8.08 -15.55
N THR A 95 -2.21 -7.07 -14.96
CA THR A 95 -2.76 -6.23 -13.89
C THR A 95 -3.16 -4.82 -14.34
N GLY A 96 -3.34 -4.60 -15.64
CA GLY A 96 -3.73 -3.30 -16.22
C GLY A 96 -2.64 -2.68 -17.09
N PRO A 97 -2.77 -1.39 -17.45
CA PRO A 97 -3.93 -0.54 -17.20
C PRO A 97 -5.17 -1.00 -17.97
N PHE A 98 -6.36 -0.84 -17.39
CA PHE A 98 -7.63 -1.16 -18.03
C PHE A 98 -8.27 0.08 -18.66
N ARG A 99 -9.14 -0.12 -19.65
CA ARG A 99 -9.97 0.96 -20.19
C ARG A 99 -11.21 1.10 -19.32
N PHE A 100 -11.20 2.07 -18.42
CA PHE A 100 -12.32 2.30 -17.50
C PHE A 100 -13.49 3.04 -18.17
N PHE A 101 -14.71 2.76 -17.70
CA PHE A 101 -15.89 3.53 -18.04
C PHE A 101 -15.84 4.92 -17.40
N LYS A 102 -16.38 5.91 -18.11
CA LYS A 102 -16.40 7.30 -17.63
C LYS A 102 -17.63 7.63 -16.78
N ASN A 103 -18.72 6.88 -16.95
CA ASN A 103 -19.98 7.07 -16.22
C ASN A 103 -20.01 6.38 -14.86
N TYR A 104 -18.92 5.70 -14.46
CA TYR A 104 -18.76 5.13 -13.14
C TYR A 104 -17.78 5.97 -12.34
N LYS A 105 -18.12 6.24 -11.08
CA LYS A 105 -17.18 6.88 -10.16
C LYS A 105 -16.03 5.94 -9.79
N ASN A 106 -16.31 4.63 -9.64
CA ASN A 106 -15.27 3.63 -9.51
C ASN A 106 -14.62 3.34 -10.87
N PRO A 107 -13.31 3.00 -10.89
CA PRO A 107 -12.63 2.44 -12.06
C PRO A 107 -13.20 1.06 -12.47
N CYS A 108 -14.31 1.07 -13.22
CA CYS A 108 -14.99 -0.13 -13.71
C CYS A 108 -14.67 -0.40 -15.17
N PHE A 109 -14.58 -1.67 -15.56
CA PHE A 109 -14.21 -2.10 -16.92
C PHE A 109 -14.82 -3.47 -17.25
N TYR A 110 -14.89 -3.79 -18.55
CA TYR A 110 -15.25 -5.13 -19.00
C TYR A 110 -14.09 -6.11 -18.83
N ARG A 111 -14.40 -7.31 -18.35
CA ARG A 111 -13.43 -8.40 -18.19
C ARG A 111 -14.03 -9.75 -18.55
N ASN A 112 -13.33 -10.52 -19.39
CA ASN A 112 -13.64 -11.92 -19.62
C ASN A 112 -13.07 -12.74 -18.45
N VAL A 113 -13.95 -13.42 -17.72
CA VAL A 113 -13.58 -14.23 -16.56
C VAL A 113 -13.90 -15.70 -16.81
N THR A 114 -13.02 -16.57 -16.31
CA THR A 114 -13.24 -18.02 -16.26
C THR A 114 -13.48 -18.50 -14.82
N TYR A 115 -13.46 -17.58 -13.87
CA TYR A 115 -13.69 -17.80 -12.45
C TYR A 115 -14.48 -16.61 -11.90
N LEU A 116 -15.55 -16.86 -11.15
CA LEU A 116 -16.38 -15.82 -10.57
C LEU A 116 -17.03 -16.33 -9.28
N GLY A 117 -16.98 -15.53 -8.22
CA GLY A 117 -17.63 -15.85 -6.95
C GLY A 117 -17.16 -17.17 -6.35
N GLY A 118 -15.87 -17.48 -6.47
CA GLY A 118 -15.32 -18.70 -5.89
C GLY A 118 -15.38 -19.96 -6.78
N LYS A 119 -15.98 -19.88 -7.98
CA LYS A 119 -16.25 -21.05 -8.83
C LYS A 119 -15.68 -20.89 -10.24
N GLU A 120 -15.16 -21.98 -10.81
CA GLU A 120 -14.81 -22.03 -12.23
C GLU A 120 -16.07 -22.01 -13.10
N LEU A 121 -16.02 -21.23 -14.18
CA LEU A 121 -17.10 -21.11 -15.14
C LEU A 121 -16.88 -22.07 -16.30
N LYS A 122 -17.94 -22.75 -16.74
CA LYS A 122 -17.89 -23.67 -17.90
C LYS A 122 -17.50 -22.96 -19.20
N THR A 123 -17.90 -21.71 -19.34
CA THR A 123 -17.57 -20.86 -20.50
C THR A 123 -17.08 -19.50 -20.02
N PRO A 124 -16.06 -18.92 -20.67
CA PRO A 124 -15.64 -17.54 -20.38
C PRO A 124 -16.83 -16.60 -20.47
N THR A 125 -17.01 -15.78 -19.44
CA THR A 125 -18.14 -14.85 -19.34
C THR A 125 -17.62 -13.42 -19.31
N LEU A 126 -18.16 -12.55 -20.16
CA LEU A 126 -17.88 -11.13 -20.13
C LEU A 126 -18.70 -10.48 -19.01
N THR A 127 -18.04 -9.84 -18.05
CA THR A 127 -18.72 -9.15 -16.94
C THR A 127 -18.07 -7.79 -16.66
N ILE A 128 -18.80 -6.91 -15.98
CA ILE A 128 -18.27 -5.66 -15.46
C ILE A 128 -17.60 -5.94 -14.11
N ARG A 129 -16.36 -5.48 -13.94
CA ARG A 129 -15.62 -5.52 -12.67
C ARG A 129 -15.20 -4.10 -12.31
N CYS A 130 -15.19 -3.77 -11.02
CA CYS A 130 -14.73 -2.49 -10.53
C CYS A 130 -13.52 -2.67 -9.61
N LEU A 131 -12.50 -1.83 -9.78
CA LEU A 131 -11.46 -1.67 -8.77
C LEU A 131 -11.97 -0.72 -7.65
N PRO A 132 -11.35 -0.76 -6.47
CA PRO A 132 -11.60 0.22 -5.42
C PRO A 132 -11.42 1.65 -5.92
N TYR A 133 -12.33 2.54 -5.52
CA TYR A 133 -12.19 3.97 -5.73
C TYR A 133 -11.13 4.58 -4.83
N PHE A 134 -11.04 4.09 -3.59
CA PHE A 134 -10.08 4.53 -2.60
C PHE A 134 -9.38 3.35 -1.92
N PHE A 135 -8.17 3.60 -1.41
CA PHE A 135 -7.38 2.64 -0.65
C PHE A 135 -6.92 3.26 0.68
N ILE A 136 -7.20 2.62 1.81
CA ILE A 136 -6.54 2.94 3.08
C ILE A 136 -5.23 2.18 3.13
N VAL A 137 -4.14 2.84 2.72
CA VAL A 137 -2.83 2.18 2.51
C VAL A 137 -1.89 2.25 3.70
N GLY A 138 -2.31 2.90 4.78
CA GLY A 138 -1.58 2.95 6.03
C GLY A 138 -2.04 4.03 6.99
N MET A 139 -1.40 4.13 8.16
CA MET A 139 -0.46 3.15 8.73
C MET A 139 -1.16 2.27 9.77
N PRO A 140 -0.78 1.00 9.95
CA PRO A 140 -1.34 0.18 11.02
C PRO A 140 -1.06 0.83 12.38
N LYS A 141 -1.97 0.58 13.34
CA LYS A 141 -1.96 1.15 14.70
C LYS A 141 -2.23 2.66 14.76
N SER A 142 -2.74 3.24 13.67
CA SER A 142 -3.11 4.67 13.56
C SER A 142 -4.63 4.89 13.51
N GLY A 143 -5.46 3.95 13.97
CA GLY A 143 -6.93 4.11 13.98
C GLY A 143 -7.62 3.83 12.64
N THR A 144 -6.95 3.11 11.72
CA THR A 144 -7.48 2.82 10.38
C THR A 144 -8.73 1.95 10.35
N THR A 145 -8.93 1.11 11.37
CA THR A 145 -10.14 0.29 11.49
C THR A 145 -11.35 1.15 11.86
N ASP A 146 -11.18 2.19 12.68
CA ASP A 146 -12.27 3.12 13.02
C ASP A 146 -12.70 3.92 11.79
N VAL A 147 -11.73 4.40 11.00
CA VAL A 147 -12.02 5.08 9.72
C VAL A 147 -12.68 4.14 8.72
N TRP A 148 -12.23 2.88 8.64
CA TRP A 148 -12.88 1.87 7.80
C TRP A 148 -14.35 1.68 8.19
N HIS A 149 -14.65 1.51 9.48
CA HIS A 149 -16.02 1.37 9.96
C HIS A 149 -16.88 2.63 9.76
N GLY A 150 -16.28 3.82 9.87
CA GLY A 150 -16.97 5.07 9.53
C GLY A 150 -17.32 5.16 8.05
N LEU A 151 -16.41 4.75 7.17
CA LEU A 151 -16.65 4.71 5.72
C LEU A 151 -17.69 3.66 5.34
N GLU A 152 -17.69 2.49 5.99
CA GLU A 152 -18.71 1.44 5.78
C GLU A 152 -20.14 1.93 6.04
N GLN A 153 -20.31 2.90 6.93
CA GLN A 153 -21.62 3.47 7.29
C GLN A 153 -22.05 4.62 6.38
N HIS A 154 -21.15 5.16 5.56
CA HIS A 154 -21.45 6.32 4.72
C HIS A 154 -22.38 5.91 3.57
N PRO A 155 -23.50 6.63 3.32
CA PRO A 155 -24.51 6.22 2.33
C PRO A 155 -24.01 6.18 0.88
N GLY A 156 -22.96 6.95 0.58
CA GLY A 156 -22.28 6.94 -0.72
C GLY A 156 -21.24 5.83 -0.90
N VAL A 157 -21.00 5.00 0.11
CA VAL A 157 -19.96 3.96 0.11
C VAL A 157 -20.61 2.58 0.23
N VAL A 158 -20.15 1.63 -0.59
CA VAL A 158 -20.60 0.25 -0.61
C VAL A 158 -19.41 -0.67 -0.38
N ILE A 159 -19.30 -1.17 0.85
CA ILE A 159 -18.29 -2.17 1.24
C ILE A 159 -19.06 -3.43 1.66
N ARG A 160 -18.81 -4.54 0.94
CA ARG A 160 -19.44 -5.85 1.17
C ARG A 160 -18.42 -6.97 1.29
N HIS A 161 -17.21 -6.62 1.71
CA HIS A 161 -16.09 -7.53 1.95
C HIS A 161 -15.39 -7.12 3.25
N GLY A 162 -14.62 -8.05 3.83
CA GLY A 162 -13.81 -7.74 4.99
C GLY A 162 -12.64 -6.81 4.67
N LYS A 163 -12.24 -6.00 5.65
CA LYS A 163 -11.01 -5.21 5.59
C LYS A 163 -9.80 -6.13 5.34
N GLU A 164 -8.77 -5.59 4.71
CA GLU A 164 -7.47 -6.23 4.51
C GLU A 164 -7.50 -7.51 3.63
N PRO A 165 -7.87 -7.42 2.33
CA PRO A 165 -7.72 -8.55 1.41
C PRO A 165 -6.25 -8.97 1.19
N MET A 166 -5.28 -8.08 1.49
CA MET A 166 -3.84 -8.35 1.48
C MET A 166 -3.30 -8.84 0.12
N TYR A 167 -3.96 -8.49 -0.98
CA TYR A 167 -3.54 -8.92 -2.31
C TYR A 167 -2.14 -8.41 -2.65
N PHE A 168 -1.90 -7.11 -2.52
CA PHE A 168 -0.63 -6.49 -2.91
C PHE A 168 0.56 -6.85 -2.01
N THR A 169 0.31 -7.25 -0.76
CA THR A 169 1.38 -7.51 0.23
C THR A 169 1.67 -8.99 0.43
N ARG A 170 0.65 -9.87 0.41
CA ARG A 170 0.81 -11.29 0.79
C ARG A 170 0.18 -12.25 -0.19
N ARG A 171 -1.08 -12.03 -0.58
CA ARG A 171 -1.90 -13.06 -1.23
C ARG A 171 -1.51 -13.31 -2.68
N ARG A 172 -0.95 -12.33 -3.40
CA ARG A 172 -0.47 -12.51 -4.79
C ARG A 172 0.84 -13.29 -4.92
N TYR A 173 1.58 -13.47 -3.82
CA TYR A 173 2.88 -14.13 -3.81
C TYR A 173 2.72 -15.66 -3.68
N PRO A 174 3.73 -16.47 -4.05
CA PRO A 174 3.59 -17.93 -4.26
C PRO A 174 2.98 -18.74 -3.13
N ARG A 175 3.05 -18.26 -1.88
CA ARG A 175 2.45 -18.94 -0.72
C ARG A 175 0.92 -19.03 -0.82
N ALA A 176 0.26 -18.00 -1.35
CA ALA A 176 -1.19 -17.96 -1.52
C ALA A 176 -1.58 -17.95 -3.00
N ASN A 177 -0.74 -17.35 -3.86
CA ASN A 177 -0.83 -17.37 -5.31
C ASN A 177 -2.19 -16.93 -5.87
N TRP A 178 -2.78 -15.90 -5.26
CA TRP A 178 -4.04 -15.35 -5.72
C TRP A 178 -3.90 -14.69 -7.09
N SER A 179 -4.83 -15.00 -7.98
CA SER A 179 -5.01 -14.28 -9.24
C SER A 179 -5.61 -12.89 -9.00
N LEU A 180 -5.51 -12.02 -10.00
CA LEU A 180 -6.22 -10.74 -9.95
C LEU A 180 -7.74 -10.94 -9.86
N ASP A 181 -8.28 -11.98 -10.52
CA ASP A 181 -9.71 -12.28 -10.47
C ASP A 181 -10.17 -12.64 -9.05
N GLN A 182 -9.41 -13.45 -8.33
CA GLN A 182 -9.71 -13.76 -6.92
C GLN A 182 -9.67 -12.52 -6.02
N TYR A 183 -8.82 -11.55 -6.33
CA TYR A 183 -8.85 -10.27 -5.64
C TYR A 183 -10.09 -9.45 -6.01
N LEU A 184 -10.40 -9.33 -7.31
CA LEU A 184 -11.58 -8.61 -7.78
C LEU A 184 -12.89 -9.19 -7.24
N ASP A 185 -12.95 -10.49 -6.93
CA ASP A 185 -14.16 -11.16 -6.41
C ASP A 185 -14.63 -10.53 -5.08
N HIS A 186 -13.74 -9.86 -4.33
CA HIS A 186 -14.09 -9.14 -3.12
C HIS A 186 -15.00 -7.92 -3.39
N PHE A 187 -15.01 -7.41 -4.63
CA PHE A 187 -15.76 -6.22 -5.02
C PHE A 187 -16.98 -6.54 -5.88
N ASP A 188 -17.28 -7.81 -6.17
CA ASP A 188 -18.37 -8.16 -7.09
C ASP A 188 -19.74 -7.79 -6.52
N VAL A 189 -19.98 -8.10 -5.24
CA VAL A 189 -21.22 -7.71 -4.57
C VAL A 189 -21.39 -6.19 -4.56
N ALA A 190 -20.32 -5.45 -4.31
CA ALA A 190 -20.35 -3.99 -4.38
C ALA A 190 -20.61 -3.50 -5.81
N THR A 191 -19.97 -4.14 -6.80
CA THR A 191 -20.14 -3.83 -8.23
C THR A 191 -21.59 -4.01 -8.67
N ASP A 192 -22.25 -5.09 -8.24
CA ASP A 192 -23.65 -5.33 -8.56
C ASP A 192 -24.59 -4.30 -7.93
N ILE A 193 -24.33 -3.89 -6.68
CA ILE A 193 -25.09 -2.81 -6.03
C ILE A 193 -24.88 -1.47 -6.75
N ILE A 194 -23.64 -1.15 -7.13
CA ILE A 194 -23.31 0.07 -7.88
C ILE A 194 -24.11 0.08 -9.19
N LYS A 195 -24.10 -1.02 -9.95
CA LYS A 195 -24.83 -1.15 -11.22
C LYS A 195 -26.35 -1.06 -11.05
N SER A 196 -26.89 -1.54 -9.94
CA SER A 196 -28.35 -1.50 -9.67
C SER A 196 -28.83 -0.17 -9.08
N THR A 197 -27.90 0.72 -8.69
CA THR A 197 -28.20 2.01 -8.04
C THR A 197 -27.60 3.19 -8.81
N PRO A 198 -28.09 3.47 -10.03
CA PRO A 198 -27.68 4.67 -10.76
C PRO A 198 -28.16 5.95 -10.06
N SER A 199 -27.51 7.06 -10.39
CA SER A 199 -27.97 8.41 -10.09
C SER A 199 -29.39 8.63 -10.65
N PRO A 200 -30.28 9.33 -9.91
CA PRO A 200 -31.56 9.76 -10.45
C PRO A 200 -31.40 10.67 -11.66
N ASP A 201 -30.36 11.50 -11.65
CA ASP A 201 -30.05 12.43 -12.73
C ASP A 201 -29.20 11.73 -13.81
N LYS A 202 -29.56 11.99 -15.06
CA LYS A 202 -28.81 11.53 -16.24
C LYS A 202 -27.43 12.19 -16.30
N TRP A 203 -26.42 11.43 -16.72
CA TRP A 203 -25.05 11.93 -16.91
C TRP A 203 -24.89 12.63 -18.25
N THR A 204 -25.46 12.02 -19.28
CA THR A 204 -25.62 12.49 -20.66
C THR A 204 -27.03 12.10 -21.12
N ASP A 205 -27.46 12.52 -22.32
CA ASP A 205 -28.79 12.17 -22.83
C ASP A 205 -29.06 10.65 -22.84
N ASP A 206 -28.00 9.85 -23.02
CA ASP A 206 -28.04 8.40 -23.21
C ASP A 206 -27.50 7.57 -22.04
N ASP A 207 -26.73 8.14 -21.10
CA ASP A 207 -26.06 7.39 -20.03
C ASP A 207 -26.47 7.80 -18.61
N LEU A 208 -26.65 6.80 -17.76
CA LEU A 208 -26.77 6.97 -16.30
C LEU A 208 -25.40 7.11 -15.65
N TYR A 209 -25.31 7.93 -14.60
CA TYR A 209 -24.12 8.03 -13.76
C TYR A 209 -24.19 7.08 -12.57
N TYR A 210 -23.10 6.39 -12.24
CA TYR A 210 -23.01 5.50 -11.08
C TYR A 210 -22.09 6.09 -10.00
N PHE A 211 -22.70 6.69 -8.98
CA PHE A 211 -22.01 7.55 -8.00
C PHE A 211 -21.53 6.84 -6.73
N LEU A 212 -22.08 5.66 -6.41
CA LEU A 212 -21.66 4.88 -5.25
C LEU A 212 -20.23 4.39 -5.43
N VAL A 213 -19.45 4.35 -4.35
CA VAL A 213 -18.03 3.95 -4.39
C VAL A 213 -17.73 2.76 -3.48
N THR A 214 -16.76 1.93 -3.86
CA THR A 214 -16.19 0.90 -2.99
C THR A 214 -14.73 1.23 -2.68
N GLY A 215 -14.16 0.60 -1.66
CA GLY A 215 -12.80 0.88 -1.20
C GLY A 215 -12.09 -0.36 -0.71
N GLU A 216 -10.76 -0.29 -0.61
CA GLU A 216 -9.92 -1.35 -0.03
C GLU A 216 -9.17 -0.81 1.20
N GLY A 217 -9.00 -1.66 2.21
CA GLY A 217 -8.43 -1.26 3.49
C GLY A 217 -7.12 -1.95 3.88
N THR A 218 -6.26 -2.44 2.96
CA THR A 218 -4.98 -3.04 3.37
C THR A 218 -3.96 -1.97 3.79
N VAL A 219 -3.85 -1.78 5.10
CA VAL A 219 -3.07 -0.69 5.72
C VAL A 219 -1.57 -0.90 5.71
N ASP A 220 -1.10 -2.08 5.32
CA ASP A 220 0.32 -2.36 5.19
C ASP A 220 0.84 -2.29 3.76
N VAL A 221 0.02 -1.90 2.77
CA VAL A 221 0.48 -1.76 1.38
C VAL A 221 1.64 -0.79 1.25
N SER A 222 1.59 0.34 1.96
CA SER A 222 2.63 1.38 1.89
C SER A 222 3.97 0.92 2.49
N HIS A 223 3.97 0.02 3.49
CA HIS A 223 5.17 -0.34 4.24
C HIS A 223 5.62 -1.81 4.06
N ASP A 224 4.73 -2.76 3.77
CA ASP A 224 5.02 -4.19 3.68
C ASP A 224 5.52 -4.56 2.30
N ASN A 225 6.78 -4.19 2.07
CA ASN A 225 7.49 -4.55 0.86
C ASN A 225 8.47 -5.71 1.12
N ASN A 226 8.18 -6.62 2.05
CA ASN A 226 9.11 -7.72 2.40
C ASN A 226 9.39 -8.69 1.25
N ARG A 227 8.48 -8.69 0.27
CA ARG A 227 8.52 -9.54 -0.92
C ARG A 227 9.00 -8.76 -2.15
N TRP A 228 9.69 -7.64 -1.95
CA TRP A 228 10.11 -6.78 -3.05
C TRP A 228 11.01 -7.50 -4.07
N GLN A 229 11.82 -8.47 -3.66
CA GLN A 229 12.64 -9.27 -4.59
C GLN A 229 11.80 -10.15 -5.52
N GLU A 230 10.57 -10.48 -5.14
CA GLU A 230 9.63 -11.28 -5.95
C GLU A 230 8.88 -10.43 -6.98
N ILE A 231 9.04 -9.10 -6.93
CA ILE A 231 8.44 -8.18 -7.90
C ILE A 231 9.30 -8.15 -9.17
N PRO A 232 8.75 -8.49 -10.36
CA PRO A 232 9.47 -8.33 -11.61
C PRO A 232 10.03 -6.91 -11.77
N GLY A 233 11.28 -6.80 -12.20
CA GLY A 233 12.02 -5.52 -12.27
C GLY A 233 12.88 -5.21 -11.03
N ASN A 234 12.72 -5.96 -9.94
CA ASN A 234 13.66 -5.95 -8.80
C ASN A 234 14.63 -7.13 -8.79
N LYS A 235 14.56 -8.02 -9.78
CA LYS A 235 15.45 -9.16 -9.88
C LYS A 235 16.90 -8.67 -9.91
N ASP A 236 17.75 -9.28 -9.10
CA ASP A 236 19.19 -8.98 -9.00
C ASP A 236 19.53 -7.55 -8.52
N CYS A 237 18.55 -6.81 -7.98
CA CYS A 237 18.80 -5.53 -7.32
C CYS A 237 19.28 -5.72 -5.87
N ASN A 238 20.12 -4.80 -5.39
CA ASN A 238 20.56 -4.74 -3.98
C ASN A 238 19.61 -3.94 -3.06
N GLU A 239 18.65 -3.23 -3.65
CA GLU A 239 17.61 -2.47 -2.97
C GLU A 239 16.35 -2.38 -3.86
N PRO A 240 15.14 -2.21 -3.29
CA PRO A 240 13.93 -2.20 -4.08
C PRO A 240 13.79 -0.97 -4.97
N ARG A 241 13.67 -1.20 -6.27
CA ARG A 241 13.31 -0.17 -7.26
C ARG A 241 11.79 -0.02 -7.37
N ILE A 242 11.08 -1.15 -7.34
CA ILE A 242 9.62 -1.23 -7.44
C ILE A 242 9.06 -1.70 -6.09
N LEU A 243 8.00 -1.06 -5.65
CA LEU A 243 7.30 -1.33 -4.38
C LEU A 243 5.82 -1.64 -4.67
N ASN A 244 5.07 -2.07 -3.66
CA ASN A 244 3.64 -2.33 -3.82
C ASN A 244 2.85 -1.08 -4.26
N THR A 245 3.27 0.10 -3.83
CA THR A 245 2.66 1.37 -4.26
C THR A 245 2.83 1.66 -5.75
N HIS A 246 3.93 1.20 -6.36
CA HIS A 246 4.12 1.30 -7.81
C HIS A 246 3.14 0.40 -8.58
N TYR A 247 2.78 -0.76 -8.01
CA TYR A 247 1.74 -1.62 -8.58
C TYR A 247 0.36 -0.98 -8.50
N LEU A 248 0.04 -0.37 -7.35
CA LEU A 248 -1.20 0.37 -7.19
C LEU A 248 -1.31 1.45 -8.27
N TYR A 249 -0.29 2.30 -8.42
CA TYR A 249 -0.28 3.34 -9.45
C TYR A 249 -0.42 2.78 -10.88
N HIS A 250 0.24 1.66 -11.18
CA HIS A 250 0.12 1.01 -12.50
C HIS A 250 -1.30 0.48 -12.76
N LEU A 251 -1.96 -0.04 -11.72
CA LEU A 251 -3.30 -0.59 -11.79
C LEU A 251 -4.36 0.49 -12.01
N ASN A 252 -4.26 1.60 -11.27
CA ASN A 252 -5.11 2.77 -11.43
C ASN A 252 -4.36 4.04 -11.00
N PRO A 253 -3.87 4.86 -11.95
CA PRO A 253 -3.13 6.08 -11.60
C PRO A 253 -4.02 7.15 -10.93
N ASP A 254 -5.33 7.09 -11.15
CA ASP A 254 -6.31 8.05 -10.60
C ASP A 254 -6.92 7.59 -9.26
N MET A 255 -6.34 6.57 -8.62
CA MET A 255 -6.85 6.07 -7.35
C MET A 255 -6.68 7.08 -6.21
N ARG A 256 -7.60 7.04 -5.24
CA ARG A 256 -7.51 7.86 -4.04
C ARG A 256 -6.83 7.09 -2.92
N LEU A 257 -5.79 7.67 -2.33
CA LEU A 257 -5.06 7.06 -1.22
C LEU A 257 -5.40 7.79 0.08
N ILE A 258 -5.87 7.03 1.07
CA ILE A 258 -6.06 7.50 2.44
C ILE A 258 -4.89 6.99 3.27
N PHE A 259 -4.21 7.92 3.94
CA PHE A 259 -3.03 7.63 4.73
C PHE A 259 -3.13 8.28 6.11
N MET A 260 -3.17 7.44 7.14
CA MET A 260 -3.31 7.85 8.54
C MET A 260 -1.98 7.74 9.27
N MET A 261 -1.57 8.85 9.85
CA MET A 261 -0.37 8.94 10.68
C MET A 261 -0.75 9.04 12.16
N ARG A 262 0.15 8.57 13.01
CA ARG A 262 0.08 8.67 14.47
C ARG A 262 1.45 9.10 14.97
N ASP A 263 1.50 9.65 16.18
CA ASP A 263 2.77 9.88 16.87
C ASP A 263 3.69 8.66 16.72
N PRO A 264 4.94 8.86 16.28
CA PRO A 264 5.90 7.79 16.02
C PRO A 264 6.07 6.81 17.17
N VAL A 265 6.26 7.34 18.39
CA VAL A 265 6.56 6.54 19.57
C VAL A 265 5.34 5.75 19.98
N ASP A 266 4.18 6.39 20.02
CA ASP A 266 2.92 5.74 20.36
C ASP A 266 2.53 4.65 19.36
N ARG A 267 2.73 4.91 18.07
CA ARG A 267 2.44 3.95 17.00
C ARG A 267 3.31 2.71 17.15
N VAL A 268 4.61 2.90 17.42
CA VAL A 268 5.58 1.81 17.65
C VAL A 268 5.25 1.03 18.92
N TYR A 269 4.90 1.71 20.01
CA TYR A 269 4.52 1.07 21.25
C TYR A 269 3.22 0.26 21.11
N SER A 270 2.21 0.81 20.42
CA SER A 270 0.97 0.10 20.15
C SER A 270 1.19 -1.14 19.29
N ASP A 271 2.13 -1.07 18.35
CA ASP A 271 2.53 -2.17 17.51
C ASP A 271 3.28 -3.26 18.29
N TYR A 272 4.20 -2.87 19.17
CA TYR A 272 4.86 -3.76 20.13
C TYR A 272 3.86 -4.54 21.00
N LEU A 273 2.90 -3.83 21.61
CA LEU A 273 1.87 -4.46 22.44
C LEU A 273 0.99 -5.43 21.64
N TYR A 274 0.75 -5.15 20.36
CA TYR A 274 0.03 -6.06 19.47
C TYR A 274 0.86 -7.32 19.16
N GLU A 275 2.11 -7.15 18.73
CA GLU A 275 2.98 -8.27 18.35
C GLU A 275 3.36 -9.16 19.56
N SER A 276 3.46 -8.59 20.77
CA SER A 276 3.70 -9.36 22.01
C SER A 276 2.68 -10.47 22.27
N GLN A 277 1.47 -10.35 21.73
CA GLN A 277 0.43 -11.37 21.86
C GLN A 277 0.74 -12.63 21.04
N PHE A 278 1.57 -12.52 20.00
CA PHE A 278 1.89 -13.60 19.07
C PHE A 278 3.29 -14.18 19.29
N PHE A 279 4.20 -13.39 19.85
CA PHE A 279 5.62 -13.74 19.96
C PHE A 279 6.13 -13.85 21.40
N GLY A 280 5.24 -13.79 22.39
CA GLY A 280 5.60 -14.07 23.79
C GLY A 280 6.47 -13.01 24.46
N TYR A 281 6.42 -11.76 24.01
CA TYR A 281 7.18 -10.67 24.63
C TYR A 281 6.62 -10.31 26.01
N ASN A 282 7.51 -9.87 26.90
CA ASN A 282 7.12 -9.37 28.19
C ASN A 282 6.65 -7.92 28.05
N LYS A 283 5.38 -7.62 28.32
CA LYS A 283 4.77 -6.30 28.07
C LYS A 283 5.22 -5.22 29.06
N THR A 284 6.53 -5.03 29.24
CA THR A 284 7.12 -4.02 30.11
C THR A 284 7.72 -2.87 29.29
N VAL A 285 7.90 -1.73 29.93
CA VAL A 285 8.51 -0.55 29.30
C VAL A 285 9.99 -0.81 29.01
N GLU A 286 10.65 -1.58 29.87
CA GLU A 286 12.05 -1.96 29.74
C GLU A 286 12.28 -2.85 28.52
N ASP A 287 11.44 -3.88 28.32
CA ASP A 287 11.56 -4.77 27.16
C ASP A 287 11.29 -4.01 25.85
N PHE A 288 10.27 -3.15 25.85
CA PHE A 288 10.02 -2.24 24.72
C PHE A 288 11.24 -1.35 24.41
N HIS A 289 11.83 -0.72 25.43
CA HIS A 289 12.99 0.14 25.27
C HIS A 289 14.20 -0.60 24.70
N LEU A 290 14.51 -1.79 25.24
CA LEU A 290 15.60 -2.64 24.75
C LEU A 290 15.39 -3.05 23.29
N ALA A 291 14.15 -3.41 22.94
CA ALA A 291 13.81 -3.80 21.59
C ALA A 291 13.93 -2.64 20.59
N VAL A 292 13.57 -1.42 21.00
CA VAL A 292 13.79 -0.18 20.23
C VAL A 292 15.29 0.08 20.04
N LEU A 293 16.10 -0.02 21.09
CA LEU A 293 17.55 0.18 21.02
C LEU A 293 18.24 -0.83 20.09
N GLU A 294 17.87 -2.10 20.18
CA GLU A 294 18.39 -3.17 19.31
C GLU A 294 18.06 -2.87 17.84
N SER A 295 16.79 -2.56 17.57
CA SER A 295 16.27 -2.17 16.27
C SER A 295 17.05 -0.99 15.67
N MET A 296 17.24 0.08 16.44
CA MET A 296 17.97 1.28 16.02
C MET A 296 19.45 1.00 15.78
N THR A 297 20.08 0.22 16.66
CA THR A 297 21.50 -0.15 16.54
C THR A 297 21.75 -0.94 15.26
N LYS A 298 20.92 -1.93 14.96
CA LYS A 298 21.00 -2.71 13.71
C LYS A 298 20.88 -1.81 12.47
N HIS A 299 19.93 -0.88 12.48
CA HIS A 299 19.76 0.07 11.36
C HIS A 299 20.97 1.00 11.21
N MET A 300 21.45 1.58 12.31
CA MET A 300 22.62 2.46 12.31
C MET A 300 23.89 1.74 11.82
N LEU A 301 24.09 0.49 12.23
CA LEU A 301 25.20 -0.34 11.74
C LEU A 301 25.08 -0.62 10.24
N CYS A 302 23.88 -0.93 9.74
CA CYS A 302 23.66 -1.09 8.30
C CYS A 302 23.97 0.21 7.54
N ARG A 303 23.52 1.36 8.06
CA ARG A 303 23.72 2.69 7.43
C ARG A 303 25.19 3.11 7.30
N LYS A 304 26.11 2.48 8.03
CA LYS A 304 27.56 2.70 7.85
C LYS A 304 28.06 2.20 6.49
N HIS A 305 27.37 1.23 5.88
CA HIS A 305 27.82 0.55 4.67
C HIS A 305 26.81 0.60 3.52
N TYR A 306 25.54 0.84 3.81
CA TYR A 306 24.45 0.78 2.83
C TYR A 306 23.55 2.02 2.87
N THR A 307 22.77 2.17 1.80
CA THR A 307 21.77 3.24 1.65
C THR A 307 20.63 3.08 2.65
N GLU A 308 19.88 4.17 2.89
CA GLU A 308 18.64 4.12 3.69
C GLU A 308 17.67 3.06 3.18
N ARG A 309 17.48 3.03 1.86
CA ARG A 309 16.54 2.15 1.19
C ARG A 309 16.96 0.69 1.33
N SER A 310 18.24 0.38 1.13
CA SER A 310 18.75 -0.96 1.33
C SER A 310 18.50 -1.43 2.77
N CYS A 311 18.83 -0.60 3.78
CA CYS A 311 18.61 -0.96 5.18
C CYS A 311 17.13 -1.07 5.56
N ALA A 312 16.27 -0.13 5.14
CA ALA A 312 14.84 -0.11 5.47
C ALA A 312 14.07 -1.34 4.93
N TYR A 313 14.55 -1.92 3.81
CA TYR A 313 13.96 -3.08 3.17
C TYR A 313 14.81 -4.36 3.30
N ASN A 314 15.82 -4.34 4.16
CA ASN A 314 16.59 -5.53 4.50
C ASN A 314 15.90 -6.33 5.61
N SER A 315 15.30 -7.46 5.23
CA SER A 315 14.57 -8.32 6.16
C SER A 315 15.46 -9.02 7.19
N SER A 316 16.78 -9.08 7.00
CA SER A 316 17.70 -9.63 8.01
C SER A 316 17.92 -8.72 9.21
N LEU A 317 17.63 -7.42 9.06
CA LEU A 317 17.74 -6.46 10.16
C LEU A 317 16.53 -6.52 11.10
N GLU A 318 15.44 -7.20 10.71
CA GLU A 318 14.22 -7.33 11.50
C GLU A 318 14.52 -8.01 12.86
N SER A 319 14.61 -7.20 13.91
CA SER A 319 14.87 -7.64 15.28
C SER A 319 13.62 -8.17 15.96
N PHE A 320 13.12 -9.36 15.60
CA PHE A 320 12.06 -10.10 16.35
C PHE A 320 11.83 -11.54 15.89
N LYS A 321 12.56 -12.04 14.88
CA LYS A 321 12.67 -13.49 14.67
C LYS A 321 13.51 -14.05 15.81
N VAL A 322 12.86 -14.38 16.93
CA VAL A 322 13.37 -15.44 17.78
C VAL A 322 13.48 -16.67 16.88
N GLN A 323 14.71 -17.11 16.67
CA GLN A 323 15.02 -18.43 16.15
C GLN A 323 14.34 -19.46 17.06
N ASN A 324 13.77 -20.49 16.43
CA ASN A 324 13.27 -21.74 17.03
C ASN A 324 11.80 -21.73 17.48
N CYS A 325 10.91 -22.10 16.56
CA CYS A 325 9.90 -23.10 16.91
C CYS A 325 10.47 -24.45 16.46
N ASN A 326 10.81 -25.31 17.42
CA ASN A 326 10.89 -26.75 17.18
C ASN A 326 9.48 -27.31 16.95
#